data_AF-A0A1V1PQT2-F1
#
_entry.id   AF-A0A1V1PQT2-F1
#
_cell.length_a   1.000
_cell.length_b   1.000
_cell.length_c   1.000
_cell.angle_alpha   90.00
_cell.angle_beta   90.00
_cell.angle_gamma   90.00
#
_symmetry.space_group_name_H-M   'P 1'
#
loop_
_entity.id
_entity.type
_entity.pdbx_description
1 polymer ?
#
loop_
_entity_poly.entity_id
_entity_poly.type
_entity_poly.pdbx_seq_one_letter_code
_entity_poly.pdbx_strand_id
1 'polypeptide(L)'
;MEIREALTFDDVLLEPGASETLPADADTTTRLTRGITLNIPLISAAMDTVTDARLAIAMAQAGGLGVIHRNMTPAEQAVQVKTVKKFESGMVIDPITIRPDQTVGEILALKEERKISGFPVVEPDTKKLIGILTNRDMRFADKSERVVDLMTKELVTIREGAGEEEAKRLLQKHRIERVIVVDAAGKIAGLITVKDFEKAQAFPNRAKDDQGRLRVGAASTIGNDGYERSLALIEAGADVVVIDTAHGHSKGVLDAVERIKRASNLTQIIAGNVATADGAKALIDAGADAVKVGIGPGSICTTRIVAGVGVPQLTAVMDAANAARKANVPVIADGGIKFSGDLAKALAGGAEAAMIGSLLAGSEEAPGEIVLYQGRSYKAYRGMGSLGAMARGSADRYFQKEVSDQMKLVPEGIEGRVPFKGPVANILHQLVGGLRAAMGYVGAKNMTELREKARFVKISSAGLRESHVHDVSITREAPNYPLGS
;
A
#
# COMPACT_ATOMS: atom_id res chain seq x y z
N MET A 1 5.91 -28.15 31.77
CA MET A 1 5.72 -27.25 30.61
C MET A 1 4.83 -27.97 29.64
N GLU A 2 3.63 -27.46 29.38
CA GLU A 2 2.70 -28.04 28.41
C GLU A 2 2.94 -27.36 27.05
N ILE A 3 3.14 -28.17 26.00
CA ILE A 3 3.34 -27.65 24.64
C ILE A 3 1.95 -27.50 24.01
N ARG A 4 1.52 -26.26 23.76
CA ARG A 4 0.21 -25.99 23.14
C ARG A 4 0.22 -26.33 21.65
N GLU A 5 -0.90 -26.85 21.16
CA GLU A 5 -1.13 -27.01 19.73
C GLU A 5 -1.37 -25.65 19.04
N ALA A 6 -0.85 -25.49 17.81
CA ALA A 6 -1.07 -24.32 16.98
C ALA A 6 -1.13 -24.72 15.50
N LEU A 7 -1.95 -24.02 14.72
CA LEU A 7 -2.32 -24.36 13.34
C LEU A 7 -1.93 -23.25 12.37
N THR A 8 -1.57 -23.64 11.16
CA THR A 8 -1.39 -22.75 10.01
C THR A 8 -2.53 -22.91 8.99
N PHE A 9 -2.48 -22.19 7.88
CA PHE A 9 -3.53 -22.19 6.86
C PHE A 9 -3.77 -23.56 6.22
N ASP A 10 -2.71 -24.36 6.05
CA ASP A 10 -2.76 -25.69 5.44
C ASP A 10 -3.38 -26.76 6.38
N ASP A 11 -3.48 -26.48 7.67
CA ASP A 11 -4.04 -27.43 8.65
C ASP A 11 -5.56 -27.36 8.74
N VAL A 12 -6.20 -26.42 8.05
CA VAL A 12 -7.64 -26.17 8.16
C VAL A 12 -8.31 -25.85 6.82
N LEU A 13 -9.63 -26.07 6.76
CA LEU A 13 -10.53 -25.55 5.73
C LEU A 13 -11.62 -24.67 6.37
N LEU A 14 -12.23 -23.81 5.56
CA LEU A 14 -13.48 -23.15 5.94
C LEU A 14 -14.65 -24.09 5.63
N GLU A 15 -15.51 -24.31 6.62
CA GLU A 15 -16.72 -25.11 6.47
C GLU A 15 -17.78 -24.29 5.71
N PRO A 16 -18.40 -24.82 4.63
CA PRO A 16 -19.50 -24.14 3.95
C PRO A 16 -20.71 -23.93 4.86
N GLY A 17 -21.36 -22.78 4.72
CA GLY A 17 -22.56 -22.41 5.46
C GLY A 17 -23.75 -22.15 4.55
N ALA A 18 -24.94 -21.95 5.16
CA ALA A 18 -26.11 -21.49 4.41
C ALA A 18 -25.85 -20.08 3.84
N SER A 19 -26.15 -19.88 2.55
CA SER A 19 -25.83 -18.64 1.85
C SER A 19 -26.97 -18.17 0.95
N GLU A 20 -27.33 -16.91 1.11
CA GLU A 20 -28.15 -16.13 0.17
C GLU A 20 -27.30 -15.09 -0.59
N THR A 21 -25.98 -15.06 -0.33
CA THR A 21 -25.05 -14.09 -0.89
C THR A 21 -24.35 -14.67 -2.11
N LEU A 22 -24.49 -14.01 -3.26
CA LEU A 22 -23.66 -14.32 -4.42
C LEU A 22 -22.28 -13.67 -4.28
N PRO A 23 -21.20 -14.31 -4.74
CA PRO A 23 -19.85 -13.73 -4.68
C PRO A 23 -19.74 -12.32 -5.27
N ALA A 24 -20.50 -12.00 -6.31
CA ALA A 24 -20.48 -10.68 -6.95
C ALA A 24 -21.01 -9.56 -6.03
N ASP A 25 -21.89 -9.90 -5.08
CA ASP A 25 -22.54 -8.96 -4.17
C ASP A 25 -21.78 -8.81 -2.83
N ALA A 26 -20.73 -9.61 -2.62
CA ALA A 26 -19.94 -9.60 -1.40
C ALA A 26 -19.08 -8.33 -1.28
N ASP A 27 -19.30 -7.58 -0.21
CA ASP A 27 -18.56 -6.37 0.13
C ASP A 27 -17.27 -6.70 0.89
N THR A 28 -16.13 -6.38 0.27
CA THR A 28 -14.79 -6.63 0.80
C THR A 28 -14.19 -5.43 1.52
N THR A 29 -14.98 -4.36 1.71
CA THR A 29 -14.55 -3.17 2.45
C THR A 29 -14.13 -3.54 3.87
N THR A 30 -13.02 -2.99 4.34
CA THR A 30 -12.44 -3.33 5.64
C THR A 30 -11.77 -2.16 6.34
N ARG A 31 -11.59 -2.26 7.66
CA ARG A 31 -10.83 -1.31 8.44
C ARG A 31 -9.35 -1.71 8.50
N LEU A 32 -8.47 -0.89 7.95
CA LEU A 32 -7.03 -1.07 8.11
C LEU A 32 -6.56 -0.65 9.51
N THR A 33 -7.11 0.46 10.02
CA THR A 33 -6.80 1.01 11.35
C THR A 33 -8.09 1.46 12.05
N ARG A 34 -7.98 2.10 13.22
CA ARG A 34 -9.11 2.78 13.86
C ARG A 34 -9.79 3.81 12.93
N GLY A 35 -9.01 4.62 12.22
CA GLY A 35 -9.52 5.71 11.38
C GLY A 35 -9.50 5.47 9.87
N ILE A 36 -8.87 4.40 9.38
CA ILE A 36 -8.70 4.17 7.93
C ILE A 36 -9.45 2.92 7.47
N THR A 37 -10.25 3.10 6.43
CA THR A 37 -10.97 2.05 5.70
C THR A 37 -10.35 1.86 4.31
N LEU A 38 -10.33 0.62 3.84
CA LEU A 38 -9.91 0.21 2.50
C LEU A 38 -11.06 -0.51 1.79
N ASN A 39 -11.09 -0.45 0.45
CA ASN A 39 -12.13 -1.10 -0.35
C ASN A 39 -11.83 -2.58 -0.64
N ILE A 40 -10.55 -2.97 -0.48
CA ILE A 40 -10.12 -4.38 -0.46
C ILE A 40 -9.20 -4.62 0.74
N PRO A 41 -9.19 -5.82 1.34
CA PRO A 41 -8.45 -6.10 2.58
C PRO A 41 -6.99 -6.47 2.33
N LEU A 42 -6.32 -5.70 1.46
CA LEU A 42 -4.97 -6.00 0.98
C LEU A 42 -4.05 -4.80 1.13
N ILE A 43 -2.88 -5.04 1.72
CA ILE A 43 -1.76 -4.10 1.73
C ILE A 43 -0.49 -4.75 1.23
N SER A 44 0.40 -3.99 0.59
CA SER A 44 1.68 -4.52 0.10
C SER A 44 2.79 -4.36 1.13
N ALA A 45 3.66 -5.38 1.23
CA ALA A 45 4.70 -5.43 2.25
C ALA A 45 5.79 -4.36 2.07
N ALA A 46 6.30 -3.85 3.18
CA ALA A 46 7.35 -2.83 3.23
C ALA A 46 8.74 -3.38 2.94
N MET A 47 8.95 -3.87 1.73
CA MET A 47 10.18 -4.52 1.29
C MET A 47 10.73 -3.85 0.03
N ASP A 48 12.06 -3.80 -0.09
CA ASP A 48 12.75 -3.14 -1.21
C ASP A 48 12.61 -3.85 -2.55
N THR A 49 12.13 -5.09 -2.55
CA THR A 49 11.71 -5.85 -3.74
C THR A 49 10.19 -5.96 -3.88
N VAL A 50 9.42 -5.17 -3.14
CA VAL A 50 7.94 -5.20 -3.19
C VAL A 50 7.36 -3.81 -3.38
N THR A 51 7.59 -2.86 -2.47
CA THR A 51 6.79 -1.62 -2.48
C THR A 51 7.63 -0.35 -2.53
N ASP A 52 7.64 0.28 -3.71
CA ASP A 52 7.98 1.70 -3.92
C ASP A 52 6.70 2.51 -4.28
N ALA A 53 6.84 3.75 -4.75
CA ALA A 53 5.68 4.56 -5.15
C ALA A 53 4.87 3.93 -6.29
N ARG A 54 5.49 3.20 -7.23
CA ARG A 54 4.77 2.61 -8.37
C ARG A 54 3.79 1.56 -7.89
N LEU A 55 4.25 0.60 -7.09
CA LEU A 55 3.36 -0.42 -6.53
C LEU A 55 2.36 0.23 -5.56
N ALA A 56 2.76 1.21 -4.75
CA ALA A 56 1.85 1.85 -3.81
C ALA A 56 0.69 2.59 -4.51
N ILE A 57 0.97 3.26 -5.63
CA ILE A 57 -0.07 3.87 -6.49
C ILE A 57 -1.03 2.79 -6.99
N ALA A 58 -0.51 1.71 -7.58
CA ALA A 58 -1.34 0.66 -8.15
C ALA A 58 -2.20 -0.05 -7.08
N MET A 59 -1.64 -0.29 -5.89
CA MET A 59 -2.39 -0.83 -4.74
C MET A 59 -3.51 0.12 -4.31
N ALA A 60 -3.22 1.42 -4.17
CA ALA A 60 -4.22 2.41 -3.79
C ALA A 60 -5.31 2.56 -4.84
N GLN A 61 -4.98 2.55 -6.13
CA GLN A 61 -5.95 2.57 -7.23
C GLN A 61 -6.87 1.34 -7.22
N ALA A 62 -6.35 0.17 -6.87
CA ALA A 62 -7.15 -1.05 -6.73
C ALA A 62 -8.01 -1.09 -5.44
N GLY A 63 -7.81 -0.14 -4.51
CA GLY A 63 -8.56 -0.03 -3.26
C GLY A 63 -7.86 -0.56 -2.01
N GLY A 64 -6.62 -1.00 -2.15
CA GLY A 64 -5.75 -1.41 -1.05
C GLY A 64 -4.83 -0.27 -0.60
N LEU A 65 -3.69 -0.61 0.01
CA LEU A 65 -2.67 0.36 0.39
C LEU A 65 -1.26 -0.21 0.22
N GLY A 66 -0.35 0.58 -0.34
CA GLY A 66 1.07 0.22 -0.34
C GLY A 66 1.83 0.80 0.84
N VAL A 67 2.72 0.01 1.44
CA VAL A 67 3.65 0.48 2.49
C VAL A 67 5.06 0.65 1.91
N ILE A 68 5.50 1.90 1.73
CA ILE A 68 6.85 2.21 1.21
C ILE A 68 7.92 1.68 2.17
N HIS A 69 8.87 0.90 1.66
CA HIS A 69 9.98 0.34 2.46
C HIS A 69 10.95 1.41 2.98
N ARG A 70 11.79 1.04 3.95
CA ARG A 70 12.73 1.97 4.62
C ARG A 70 14.21 1.79 4.29
N ASN A 71 14.57 0.86 3.39
CA ASN A 71 15.93 0.72 2.82
C ASN A 71 16.29 1.88 1.86
N MET A 72 16.16 3.11 2.34
CA MET A 72 16.55 4.38 1.70
C MET A 72 16.61 5.47 2.78
N THR A 73 17.17 6.63 2.47
CA THR A 73 17.21 7.75 3.43
C THR A 73 15.79 8.23 3.78
N PRO A 74 15.58 8.88 4.95
CA PRO A 74 14.28 9.45 5.30
C PRO A 74 13.75 10.45 4.24
N ALA A 75 14.65 11.23 3.64
CA ALA A 75 14.31 12.20 2.61
C ALA A 75 13.82 11.53 1.32
N GLU A 76 14.53 10.49 0.84
CA GLU A 76 14.10 9.72 -0.34
C GLU A 76 12.75 9.03 -0.11
N GLN A 77 12.54 8.46 1.09
CA GLN A 77 11.27 7.83 1.44
C GLN A 77 10.11 8.83 1.46
N ALA A 78 10.35 10.04 2.00
CA ALA A 78 9.37 11.13 1.97
C ALA A 78 9.04 11.57 0.54
N VAL A 79 10.00 11.54 -0.39
CA VAL A 79 9.74 11.82 -1.82
C VAL A 79 8.84 10.75 -2.45
N GLN A 80 9.05 9.47 -2.13
CA GLN A 80 8.16 8.38 -2.57
C GLN A 80 6.73 8.60 -2.07
N VAL A 81 6.55 8.93 -0.79
CA VAL A 81 5.23 9.25 -0.20
C VAL A 81 4.58 10.43 -0.95
N LYS A 82 5.30 11.54 -1.10
CA LYS A 82 4.80 12.73 -1.83
C LYS A 82 4.41 12.40 -3.27
N THR A 83 5.13 11.48 -3.92
CA THR A 83 4.84 11.03 -5.28
C THR A 83 3.49 10.33 -5.34
N VAL A 84 3.19 9.44 -4.39
CA VAL A 84 1.86 8.78 -4.31
C VAL A 84 0.76 9.80 -4.01
N LYS A 85 0.96 10.68 -3.03
CA LYS A 85 -0.05 11.70 -2.64
C LYS A 85 -0.37 12.69 -3.78
N LYS A 86 0.58 12.93 -4.69
CA LYS A 86 0.43 13.84 -5.84
C LYS A 86 -0.04 13.14 -7.13
N PHE A 87 -0.14 11.81 -7.14
CA PHE A 87 -0.43 11.07 -8.37
C PHE A 87 -1.87 11.27 -8.89
N GLU A 88 -2.83 11.28 -7.96
CA GLU A 88 -4.24 11.57 -8.19
C GLU A 88 -4.72 12.46 -7.06
N SER A 89 -4.47 13.76 -7.18
CA SER A 89 -5.18 14.75 -6.37
C SER A 89 -6.38 15.20 -7.20
N GLY A 90 -7.62 14.91 -6.75
CA GLY A 90 -8.84 15.34 -7.45
C GLY A 90 -8.86 16.84 -7.78
N MET A 91 -8.04 17.62 -7.07
CA MET A 91 -7.59 18.96 -7.40
C MET A 91 -6.11 19.10 -7.01
N VAL A 92 -5.26 19.59 -7.91
CA VAL A 92 -3.88 19.99 -7.58
C VAL A 92 -3.95 21.28 -6.78
N ILE A 93 -3.63 21.21 -5.49
CA ILE A 93 -3.52 22.38 -4.60
C ILE A 93 -2.16 23.04 -4.84
N ASP A 94 -2.13 24.38 -4.91
CA ASP A 94 -0.93 25.18 -5.16
C ASP A 94 -0.16 24.73 -6.43
N PRO A 95 -0.79 24.81 -7.62
CA PRO A 95 -0.17 24.38 -8.86
C PRO A 95 1.02 25.27 -9.22
N ILE A 96 2.04 24.70 -9.88
CA ILE A 96 3.20 25.45 -10.35
C ILE A 96 2.74 26.52 -11.35
N THR A 97 2.93 27.78 -10.99
CA THR A 97 2.61 28.95 -11.82
C THR A 97 3.82 29.47 -12.57
N ILE A 98 3.59 30.10 -13.71
CA ILE A 98 4.62 30.81 -14.50
C ILE A 98 4.27 32.30 -14.63
N ARG A 99 5.24 33.10 -15.07
CA ARG A 99 5.08 34.55 -15.24
C ARG A 99 4.94 34.94 -16.72
N PRO A 100 4.27 36.06 -17.04
CA PRO A 100 4.04 36.50 -18.41
C PRO A 100 5.34 36.89 -19.17
N ASP A 101 6.38 37.30 -18.46
CA ASP A 101 7.68 37.74 -19.01
C ASP A 101 8.61 36.58 -19.40
N GLN A 102 8.34 35.37 -18.91
CA GLN A 102 9.17 34.19 -19.20
C GLN A 102 9.09 33.79 -20.67
N THR A 103 10.13 33.09 -21.15
CA THR A 103 10.20 32.59 -22.53
C THR A 103 9.69 31.16 -22.64
N VAL A 104 9.22 30.76 -23.83
CA VAL A 104 8.82 29.37 -24.12
C VAL A 104 9.97 28.39 -23.84
N GLY A 105 11.22 28.78 -24.13
CA GLY A 105 12.40 27.96 -23.82
C GLY A 105 12.52 27.61 -22.33
N GLU A 106 12.29 28.57 -21.44
CA GLU A 106 12.28 28.35 -19.99
C GLU A 106 11.15 27.42 -19.57
N ILE A 107 9.96 27.58 -20.16
CA ILE A 107 8.79 26.75 -19.83
C ILE A 107 8.98 25.31 -20.33
N LEU A 108 9.60 25.13 -21.50
CA LEU A 108 9.91 23.79 -22.02
C LEU A 108 10.90 23.05 -21.13
N ALA A 109 11.90 23.74 -20.57
CA ALA A 109 12.82 23.16 -19.59
C ALA A 109 12.07 22.76 -18.31
N LEU A 110 11.23 23.65 -17.78
CA LEU A 110 10.42 23.39 -16.58
C LEU A 110 9.45 22.22 -16.80
N LYS A 111 8.86 22.12 -17.98
CA LYS A 111 8.00 21.01 -18.40
C LYS A 111 8.74 19.68 -18.41
N GLU A 112 9.96 19.64 -18.94
CA GLU A 112 10.74 18.40 -19.00
C GLU A 112 11.14 17.93 -17.59
N GLU A 113 11.51 18.88 -16.73
CA GLU A 113 11.89 18.64 -15.34
C GLU A 113 10.71 18.19 -14.47
N ARG A 114 9.53 18.80 -14.64
CA ARG A 114 8.36 18.58 -13.77
C ARG A 114 7.32 17.63 -14.38
N LYS A 115 7.45 17.27 -15.66
CA LYS A 115 6.49 16.45 -16.43
C LYS A 115 5.05 17.00 -16.42
N ILE A 116 4.92 18.33 -16.39
CA ILE A 116 3.64 19.07 -16.39
C ILE A 116 3.33 19.59 -17.79
N SER A 117 2.07 19.46 -18.22
CA SER A 117 1.63 19.80 -19.60
C SER A 117 0.85 21.11 -19.72
N GLY A 118 0.64 21.83 -18.62
CA GLY A 118 0.03 23.15 -18.62
C GLY A 118 0.29 23.92 -17.33
N PHE A 119 0.47 25.23 -17.47
CA PHE A 119 0.91 26.13 -16.40
C PHE A 119 -0.02 27.34 -16.32
N PRO A 120 -0.66 27.58 -15.17
CA PRO A 120 -1.34 28.82 -14.91
C PRO A 120 -0.34 29.99 -14.91
N VAL A 121 -0.71 31.08 -15.57
CA VAL A 121 0.09 32.30 -15.65
C VAL A 121 -0.44 33.28 -14.63
N VAL A 122 0.44 33.74 -13.73
CA VAL A 122 0.10 34.69 -12.68
C VAL A 122 0.90 35.98 -12.82
N GLU A 123 0.28 37.08 -12.40
CA GLU A 123 0.96 38.35 -12.31
C GLU A 123 2.01 38.33 -11.16
N PRO A 124 3.22 38.85 -11.36
CA PRO A 124 4.31 38.72 -10.38
C PRO A 124 3.97 39.26 -8.99
N ASP A 125 3.37 40.45 -8.93
CA ASP A 125 3.15 41.18 -7.68
C ASP A 125 1.88 40.74 -6.95
N THR A 126 0.78 40.61 -7.69
CA THR A 126 -0.54 40.36 -7.10
C THR A 126 -0.85 38.87 -6.95
N LYS A 127 -0.09 37.99 -7.63
CA LYS A 127 -0.38 36.56 -7.82
C LYS A 127 -1.75 36.28 -8.42
N LYS A 128 -2.36 37.30 -9.04
CA LYS A 128 -3.65 37.16 -9.71
C LYS A 128 -3.47 36.32 -10.96
N LEU A 129 -4.44 35.43 -11.20
CA LEU A 129 -4.45 34.60 -12.39
C LEU A 129 -4.76 35.46 -13.64
N ILE A 130 -3.89 35.42 -14.64
CA ILE A 130 -4.00 36.23 -15.86
C ILE A 130 -4.00 35.41 -17.15
N GLY A 131 -3.66 34.12 -17.09
CA GLY A 131 -3.69 33.24 -18.25
C GLY A 131 -3.43 31.78 -17.92
N ILE A 132 -3.42 30.94 -18.95
CA ILE A 132 -2.89 29.57 -18.89
C ILE A 132 -2.10 29.29 -20.17
N LEU A 133 -0.96 28.62 -20.04
CA LEU A 133 -0.16 28.15 -21.15
C LEU A 133 -0.11 26.62 -21.15
N THR A 134 -0.46 26.01 -22.27
CA THR A 134 -0.56 24.55 -22.40
C THR A 134 0.39 24.00 -23.47
N ASN A 135 0.54 22.67 -23.50
CA ASN A 135 1.27 21.98 -24.56
C ASN A 135 0.77 22.30 -25.97
N ARG A 136 -0.50 22.68 -26.13
CA ARG A 136 -1.06 23.02 -27.43
C ARG A 136 -0.52 24.35 -27.93
N ASP A 137 -0.42 25.31 -27.02
CA ASP A 137 0.01 26.70 -27.31
C ASP A 137 1.50 26.74 -27.66
N MET A 138 2.31 25.91 -26.99
CA MET A 138 3.76 25.83 -27.21
C MET A 138 4.17 24.94 -28.40
N ARG A 139 3.25 24.21 -29.05
CA ARG A 139 3.61 23.12 -29.99
C ARG A 139 4.41 23.62 -31.22
N PHE A 140 4.15 24.84 -31.67
CA PHE A 140 4.77 25.44 -32.85
C PHE A 140 5.45 26.78 -32.53
N ALA A 141 5.60 27.11 -31.26
CA ALA A 141 6.19 28.36 -30.81
C ALA A 141 7.72 28.32 -30.88
N ASP A 142 8.35 29.44 -31.24
CA ASP A 142 9.78 29.64 -31.11
C ASP A 142 10.18 29.76 -29.63
N LYS A 143 11.37 29.28 -29.28
CA LYS A 143 11.85 29.29 -27.89
C LYS A 143 12.02 30.69 -27.32
N SER A 144 12.20 31.70 -28.17
CA SER A 144 12.36 33.10 -27.80
C SER A 144 11.04 33.83 -27.54
N GLU A 145 9.90 33.29 -27.98
CA GLU A 145 8.59 33.89 -27.73
C GLU A 145 8.27 33.92 -26.24
N ARG A 146 7.53 34.95 -25.81
CA ARG A 146 7.15 35.11 -24.40
C ARG A 146 5.80 34.46 -24.10
N VAL A 147 5.64 34.03 -22.84
CA VAL A 147 4.42 33.40 -22.33
C VAL A 147 3.19 34.28 -22.58
N VAL A 148 3.29 35.59 -22.35
CA VAL A 148 2.16 36.53 -22.51
C VAL A 148 1.60 36.60 -23.93
N ASP A 149 2.44 36.31 -24.93
CA ASP A 149 2.10 36.41 -26.34
C ASP A 149 1.35 35.14 -26.82
N LEU A 150 1.47 34.03 -26.08
CA LEU A 150 0.91 32.72 -26.44
C LEU A 150 -0.16 32.19 -25.47
N MET A 151 -0.23 32.72 -24.25
CA MET A 151 -1.16 32.23 -23.23
C MET A 151 -2.62 32.47 -23.61
N THR A 152 -3.49 31.54 -23.20
CA THR A 152 -4.94 31.74 -23.26
C THR A 152 -5.37 32.70 -22.14
N LYS A 153 -6.03 33.81 -22.51
CA LYS A 153 -6.51 34.86 -21.58
C LYS A 153 -7.96 34.68 -21.16
N GLU A 154 -8.77 34.00 -21.97
CA GLU A 154 -10.15 33.64 -21.63
C GLU A 154 -10.15 32.36 -20.79
N LEU A 155 -10.23 32.54 -19.48
CA LEU A 155 -10.09 31.46 -18.52
C LEU A 155 -11.44 30.89 -18.10
N VAL A 156 -11.55 29.57 -18.16
CA VAL A 156 -12.64 28.84 -17.52
C VAL A 156 -12.19 28.48 -16.12
N THR A 157 -12.82 29.11 -15.13
CA THR A 157 -12.49 28.95 -13.71
C THR A 157 -13.69 28.50 -12.88
N ILE A 158 -13.41 27.90 -11.73
CA ILE A 158 -14.38 27.62 -10.66
C ILE A 158 -13.91 28.25 -9.36
N ARG A 159 -14.83 28.49 -8.43
CA ARG A 159 -14.48 28.96 -7.09
C ARG A 159 -14.06 27.80 -6.20
N GLU A 160 -13.26 28.08 -5.18
CA GLU A 160 -13.01 27.14 -4.09
C GLU A 160 -14.35 26.64 -3.50
N GLY A 161 -14.42 25.32 -3.25
CA GLY A 161 -15.63 24.65 -2.77
C GLY A 161 -16.63 24.24 -3.86
N ALA A 162 -16.37 24.53 -5.14
CA ALA A 162 -17.16 23.97 -6.24
C ALA A 162 -16.99 22.44 -6.33
N GLY A 163 -18.09 21.73 -6.60
CA GLY A 163 -18.08 20.26 -6.67
C GLY A 163 -17.45 19.70 -7.94
N GLU A 164 -16.98 18.45 -7.89
CA GLU A 164 -16.37 17.74 -9.04
C GLU A 164 -17.26 17.73 -10.29
N GLU A 165 -18.58 17.62 -10.11
CA GLU A 165 -19.55 17.64 -11.23
C GLU A 165 -19.58 18.98 -11.98
N GLU A 166 -19.37 20.10 -11.29
CA GLU A 166 -19.28 21.40 -11.94
C GLU A 166 -18.02 21.51 -12.80
N ALA A 167 -16.88 21.05 -12.27
CA ALA A 167 -15.64 21.00 -13.02
C ALA A 167 -15.80 20.11 -14.28
N LYS A 168 -16.39 18.93 -14.13
CA LYS A 168 -16.66 17.99 -15.23
C LYS A 168 -17.56 18.61 -16.31
N ARG A 169 -18.63 19.31 -15.90
CA ARG A 169 -19.52 20.04 -16.83
C ARG A 169 -18.77 21.12 -17.60
N LEU A 170 -17.90 21.88 -16.95
CA LEU A 170 -17.11 22.94 -17.62
C LEU A 170 -16.06 22.37 -18.58
N LEU A 171 -15.36 21.31 -18.18
CA LEU A 171 -14.42 20.59 -19.05
C LEU A 171 -15.13 20.12 -20.34
N GLN A 172 -16.31 19.51 -20.21
CA GLN A 172 -17.11 19.06 -21.37
C GLN A 172 -17.64 20.22 -22.21
N LYS A 173 -18.27 21.22 -21.57
CA LYS A 173 -18.89 22.36 -22.26
C LYS A 173 -17.88 23.15 -23.08
N HIS A 174 -16.72 23.44 -22.49
CA HIS A 174 -15.68 24.24 -23.13
C HIS A 174 -14.68 23.40 -23.92
N ARG A 175 -14.79 22.06 -23.89
CA ARG A 175 -13.88 21.11 -24.56
C ARG A 175 -12.41 21.36 -24.21
N ILE A 176 -12.17 21.63 -22.93
CA ILE A 176 -10.84 21.90 -22.37
C ILE A 176 -10.41 20.76 -21.47
N GLU A 177 -9.09 20.60 -21.31
CA GLU A 177 -8.51 19.53 -20.49
C GLU A 177 -8.32 19.90 -19.02
N ARG A 178 -8.48 21.18 -18.66
CA ARG A 178 -8.15 21.72 -17.34
C ARG A 178 -9.14 22.81 -16.93
N VAL A 179 -9.49 22.85 -15.66
CA VAL A 179 -10.26 23.93 -15.03
C VAL A 179 -9.44 24.48 -13.87
N ILE A 180 -9.32 25.80 -13.79
CA ILE A 180 -8.53 26.47 -12.74
C ILE A 180 -9.46 26.82 -11.59
N VAL A 181 -9.04 26.53 -10.37
CA VAL A 181 -9.75 26.90 -9.15
C VAL A 181 -9.17 28.19 -8.63
N VAL A 182 -10.04 29.17 -8.36
CA VAL A 182 -9.66 30.49 -7.85
C VAL A 182 -10.34 30.80 -6.52
N ASP A 183 -9.64 31.54 -5.67
CA ASP A 183 -10.18 32.07 -4.43
C ASP A 183 -11.14 33.27 -4.68
N ALA A 184 -11.70 33.83 -3.60
CA ALA A 184 -12.58 34.99 -3.67
C ALA A 184 -11.89 36.27 -4.22
N ALA A 185 -10.56 36.34 -4.15
CA ALA A 185 -9.76 37.45 -4.67
C ALA A 185 -9.31 37.25 -6.13
N GLY A 186 -9.64 36.11 -6.75
CA GLY A 186 -9.24 35.76 -8.11
C GLY A 186 -7.79 35.29 -8.21
N LYS A 187 -7.16 34.89 -7.09
CA LYS A 187 -5.86 34.22 -7.09
C LYS A 187 -6.06 32.74 -7.32
N ILE A 188 -5.05 32.10 -7.88
CA ILE A 188 -5.09 30.66 -8.10
C ILE A 188 -5.03 29.91 -6.77
N ALA A 189 -5.99 29.00 -6.59
CA ALA A 189 -6.08 28.10 -5.45
C ALA A 189 -5.76 26.65 -5.86
N GLY A 190 -6.12 26.26 -7.09
CA GLY A 190 -5.94 24.89 -7.56
C GLY A 190 -6.14 24.68 -9.05
N LEU A 191 -5.94 23.44 -9.50
CA LEU A 191 -6.13 23.00 -10.88
C LEU A 191 -6.74 21.60 -10.92
N ILE A 192 -7.81 21.42 -11.71
CA ILE A 192 -8.46 20.13 -11.95
C ILE A 192 -8.23 19.72 -13.41
N THR A 193 -7.90 18.45 -13.68
CA THR A 193 -7.61 17.97 -15.04
C THR A 193 -8.55 16.85 -15.49
N VAL A 194 -8.78 16.72 -16.80
CA VAL A 194 -9.54 15.58 -17.38
C VAL A 194 -8.92 14.23 -17.01
N LYS A 195 -7.58 14.16 -16.92
CA LYS A 195 -6.88 12.93 -16.53
C LYS A 195 -7.31 12.44 -15.14
N ASP A 196 -7.65 13.34 -14.22
CA ASP A 196 -8.10 12.97 -12.87
C ASP A 196 -9.47 12.27 -12.93
N PHE A 197 -10.34 12.69 -13.86
CA PHE A 197 -11.64 12.04 -14.13
C PHE A 197 -11.51 10.73 -14.90
N GLU A 198 -10.62 10.64 -15.90
CA GLU A 198 -10.35 9.39 -16.61
C GLU A 198 -9.82 8.31 -15.66
N LYS A 199 -8.86 8.67 -14.80
CA LYS A 199 -8.37 7.78 -13.74
C LYS A 199 -9.49 7.39 -12.76
N ALA A 200 -10.39 8.30 -12.43
CA ALA A 200 -11.55 8.01 -11.58
C ALA A 200 -12.47 6.94 -12.15
N GLN A 201 -12.72 7.01 -13.46
CA GLN A 201 -13.56 6.04 -14.13
C GLN A 201 -12.87 4.68 -14.28
N ALA A 202 -11.55 4.66 -14.50
CA ALA A 202 -10.78 3.43 -14.60
C ALA A 202 -10.65 2.70 -13.24
N PHE A 203 -10.63 3.45 -12.13
CA PHE A 203 -10.39 2.92 -10.78
C PHE A 203 -11.47 3.36 -9.78
N PRO A 204 -12.71 2.83 -9.89
CA PRO A 204 -13.82 3.25 -9.03
C PRO A 204 -13.60 2.91 -7.55
N ASN A 205 -12.85 1.84 -7.26
CA ASN A 205 -12.62 1.33 -5.91
C ASN A 205 -11.35 1.88 -5.25
N ARG A 206 -10.76 2.96 -5.76
CA ARG A 206 -9.51 3.54 -5.24
C ARG A 206 -9.61 3.98 -3.78
N ALA A 207 -8.57 3.70 -3.00
CA ALA A 207 -8.43 4.10 -1.61
C ALA A 207 -7.91 5.55 -1.53
N LYS A 208 -8.80 6.47 -1.14
CA LYS A 208 -8.50 7.90 -1.02
C LYS A 208 -8.61 8.41 0.41
N ASP A 209 -7.82 9.43 0.72
CA ASP A 209 -7.98 10.26 1.91
C ASP A 209 -9.11 11.28 1.73
N ASP A 210 -9.38 12.02 2.80
CA ASP A 210 -10.48 12.99 2.86
C ASP A 210 -10.25 14.20 1.92
N GLN A 211 -9.03 14.35 1.39
CA GLN A 211 -8.65 15.35 0.38
C GLN A 211 -8.70 14.79 -1.05
N GLY A 212 -9.17 13.55 -1.22
CA GLY A 212 -9.29 12.89 -2.52
C GLY A 212 -7.97 12.40 -3.11
N ARG A 213 -6.89 12.34 -2.31
CA ARG A 213 -5.57 11.83 -2.70
C ARG A 213 -5.45 10.34 -2.41
N LEU A 214 -4.67 9.60 -3.19
CA LEU A 214 -4.42 8.19 -2.92
C LEU A 214 -3.81 7.99 -1.52
N ARG A 215 -4.24 6.94 -0.81
CA ARG A 215 -3.69 6.56 0.49
C ARG A 215 -2.35 5.85 0.33
N VAL A 216 -1.42 6.11 1.26
CA VAL A 216 -0.11 5.46 1.29
C VAL A 216 0.39 5.29 2.73
N GLY A 217 1.02 4.16 2.99
CA GLY A 217 1.75 3.92 4.23
C GLY A 217 3.26 3.96 3.99
N ALA A 218 4.03 4.11 5.07
CA ALA A 218 5.48 4.02 5.00
C ALA A 218 6.06 3.35 6.26
N ALA A 219 7.06 2.49 6.08
CA ALA A 219 7.70 1.82 7.20
C ALA A 219 8.72 2.72 7.90
N SER A 220 8.80 2.58 9.21
CA SER A 220 9.80 3.20 10.06
C SER A 220 10.37 2.19 11.05
N THR A 221 11.25 2.64 11.92
CA THR A 221 11.91 1.84 12.95
C THR A 221 11.79 2.50 14.33
N ILE A 222 12.56 2.02 15.31
CA ILE A 222 12.58 2.51 16.69
C ILE A 222 13.75 3.48 16.94
N GLY A 223 13.80 4.06 18.14
CA GLY A 223 14.87 4.99 18.55
C GLY A 223 14.76 6.38 17.91
N ASN A 224 15.83 7.16 17.98
CA ASN A 224 15.84 8.54 17.46
C ASN A 224 15.71 8.59 15.93
N ASP A 225 16.47 7.76 15.21
CA ASP A 225 16.39 7.67 13.75
C ASP A 225 14.98 7.29 13.27
N GLY A 226 14.33 6.36 13.99
CA GLY A 226 12.95 5.96 13.73
C GLY A 226 11.96 7.09 14.00
N TYR A 227 12.18 7.86 15.07
CA TYR A 227 11.34 9.02 15.39
C TYR A 227 11.45 10.13 14.33
N GLU A 228 12.67 10.54 13.97
CA GLU A 228 12.91 11.56 12.94
C GLU A 228 12.33 11.15 11.58
N ARG A 229 12.56 9.90 11.17
CA ARG A 229 11.95 9.34 9.96
C ARG A 229 10.44 9.39 10.01
N SER A 230 9.83 9.00 11.13
CA SER A 230 8.37 9.03 11.28
C SER A 230 7.81 10.44 11.15
N LEU A 231 8.46 11.45 11.74
CA LEU A 231 8.07 12.86 11.59
C LEU A 231 8.16 13.32 10.14
N ALA A 232 9.25 13.00 9.43
CA ALA A 232 9.41 13.34 8.02
C ALA A 232 8.33 12.69 7.13
N LEU A 233 7.92 11.46 7.44
CA LEU A 233 6.85 10.75 6.72
C LEU A 233 5.47 11.35 6.99
N ILE A 234 5.21 11.76 8.24
CA ILE A 234 3.98 12.48 8.63
C ILE A 234 3.90 13.80 7.87
N GLU A 235 4.99 14.58 7.85
CA GLU A 235 5.07 15.84 7.11
C GLU A 235 4.89 15.63 5.59
N ALA A 236 5.41 14.52 5.05
CA ALA A 236 5.22 14.14 3.66
C ALA A 236 3.76 13.76 3.31
N GLY A 237 2.90 13.56 4.32
CA GLY A 237 1.49 13.24 4.16
C GLY A 237 1.19 11.74 4.12
N ALA A 238 2.03 10.89 4.74
CA ALA A 238 1.73 9.48 4.91
C ALA A 238 0.46 9.29 5.77
N ASP A 239 -0.49 8.49 5.28
CA ASP A 239 -1.72 8.15 5.99
C ASP A 239 -1.44 7.22 7.16
N VAL A 240 -0.42 6.37 7.01
CA VAL A 240 -0.02 5.37 7.99
C VAL A 240 1.50 5.30 8.13
N VAL A 241 2.01 5.31 9.36
CA VAL A 241 3.39 4.92 9.66
C VAL A 241 3.39 3.52 10.27
N VAL A 242 4.21 2.63 9.70
CA VAL A 242 4.34 1.24 10.14
C VAL A 242 5.64 1.07 10.92
N ILE A 243 5.57 0.90 12.24
CA ILE A 243 6.73 0.54 13.07
C ILE A 243 7.03 -0.94 12.84
N ASP A 244 8.05 -1.22 12.03
CA ASP A 244 8.34 -2.56 11.50
C ASP A 244 9.61 -3.14 12.13
N THR A 245 9.42 -4.03 13.10
CA THR A 245 10.48 -4.79 13.80
C THR A 245 10.21 -6.30 13.75
N ALA A 246 11.24 -7.14 13.92
CA ALA A 246 11.06 -8.58 14.08
C ALA A 246 10.34 -8.95 15.40
N HIS A 247 10.50 -8.15 16.46
CA HIS A 247 9.89 -8.41 17.77
C HIS A 247 9.19 -7.16 18.34
N GLY A 248 7.91 -7.02 17.99
CA GLY A 248 7.06 -5.89 18.36
C GLY A 248 6.71 -5.78 19.85
N HIS A 249 6.91 -6.86 20.63
CA HIS A 249 6.67 -6.85 22.08
C HIS A 249 7.89 -6.37 22.89
N SER A 250 8.91 -5.80 22.23
CA SER A 250 10.06 -5.22 22.91
C SER A 250 9.76 -3.82 23.43
N LYS A 251 10.34 -3.46 24.59
CA LYS A 251 10.14 -2.15 25.22
C LYS A 251 10.43 -0.98 24.27
N GLY A 252 11.50 -1.06 23.48
CA GLY A 252 11.86 0.00 22.53
C GLY A 252 10.82 0.25 21.45
N VAL A 253 10.01 -0.76 21.10
CA VAL A 253 8.90 -0.61 20.15
C VAL A 253 7.72 0.08 20.83
N LEU A 254 7.37 -0.34 22.05
CA LEU A 254 6.29 0.29 22.81
C LEU A 254 6.59 1.78 23.03
N ASP A 255 7.81 2.09 23.48
CA ASP A 255 8.28 3.46 23.70
C ASP A 255 8.25 4.28 22.39
N ALA A 256 8.56 3.67 21.23
CA ALA A 256 8.50 4.35 19.93
C ALA A 256 7.06 4.66 19.49
N VAL A 257 6.13 3.72 19.67
CA VAL A 257 4.70 3.93 19.38
C VAL A 257 4.16 5.07 20.23
N GLU A 258 4.38 5.03 21.55
CA GLU A 258 3.94 6.10 22.45
C GLU A 258 4.52 7.45 22.05
N ARG A 259 5.82 7.51 21.76
CA ARG A 259 6.51 8.75 21.41
C ARG A 259 5.94 9.37 20.14
N ILE A 260 5.66 8.57 19.12
CA ILE A 260 5.10 9.07 17.85
C ILE A 260 3.65 9.53 18.05
N LYS A 261 2.83 8.76 18.78
CA LYS A 261 1.43 9.14 19.08
C LYS A 261 1.34 10.43 19.89
N ARG A 262 2.29 10.69 20.80
CA ARG A 262 2.38 11.98 21.52
C ARG A 262 2.73 13.15 20.59
N ALA A 263 3.51 12.91 19.53
CA ALA A 263 3.93 13.94 18.60
C ALA A 263 2.88 14.27 17.53
N SER A 264 2.11 13.28 17.07
CA SER A 264 1.05 13.46 16.08
C SER A 264 -0.08 12.45 16.26
N ASN A 265 -1.32 12.95 16.23
CA ASN A 265 -2.53 12.13 16.19
C ASN A 265 -3.20 12.11 14.80
N LEU A 266 -2.63 12.82 13.82
CA LEU A 266 -3.18 12.90 12.46
C LEU A 266 -2.92 11.60 11.70
N THR A 267 -1.70 11.08 11.76
CA THR A 267 -1.29 9.86 11.06
C THR A 267 -1.56 8.64 11.93
N GLN A 268 -2.09 7.58 11.33
CA GLN A 268 -2.37 6.33 12.04
C GLN A 268 -1.09 5.50 12.18
N ILE A 269 -0.94 4.80 13.30
CA ILE A 269 0.24 3.98 13.58
C ILE A 269 -0.12 2.50 13.54
N ILE A 270 0.54 1.75 12.66
CA ILE A 270 0.55 0.29 12.68
C ILE A 270 1.85 -0.15 13.35
N ALA A 271 1.80 -1.11 14.27
CA ALA A 271 2.99 -1.63 14.91
C ALA A 271 3.04 -3.16 14.88
N GLY A 272 4.24 -3.70 14.72
CA GLY A 272 4.48 -5.15 14.72
C GLY A 272 5.93 -5.52 14.43
N ASN A 273 6.28 -6.79 14.37
CA ASN A 273 5.35 -7.93 14.40
C ASN A 273 5.22 -8.55 15.79
N VAL A 274 4.00 -8.98 16.10
CA VAL A 274 3.70 -9.83 17.26
C VAL A 274 3.10 -11.15 16.80
N ALA A 275 3.09 -12.15 17.67
CA ALA A 275 2.49 -13.46 17.36
C ALA A 275 1.69 -14.03 18.54
N THR A 276 1.40 -13.20 19.55
CA THR A 276 0.72 -13.58 20.80
C THR A 276 -0.30 -12.53 21.20
N ALA A 277 -1.31 -12.96 21.97
CA ALA A 277 -2.31 -12.09 22.56
C ALA A 277 -1.69 -10.97 23.41
N ASP A 278 -0.70 -11.30 24.25
CA ASP A 278 -0.02 -10.32 25.11
C ASP A 278 0.76 -9.27 24.31
N GLY A 279 1.45 -9.69 23.25
CA GLY A 279 2.16 -8.75 22.38
C GLY A 279 1.20 -7.81 21.65
N ALA A 280 0.05 -8.32 21.19
CA ALA A 280 -0.98 -7.49 20.59
C ALA A 280 -1.55 -6.49 21.62
N LYS A 281 -1.85 -6.95 22.83
CA LYS A 281 -2.34 -6.09 23.91
C LYS A 281 -1.33 -5.00 24.27
N ALA A 282 -0.05 -5.33 24.41
CA ALA A 282 0.98 -4.35 24.75
C ALA A 282 1.12 -3.23 23.69
N LEU A 283 1.03 -3.58 22.40
CA LEU A 283 1.04 -2.58 21.33
C LEU A 283 -0.22 -1.70 21.32
N ILE A 284 -1.37 -2.29 21.63
CA ILE A 284 -2.64 -1.55 21.77
C ILE A 284 -2.56 -0.57 22.94
N ASP A 285 -2.07 -1.04 24.09
CA ASP A 285 -1.92 -0.23 25.31
C ASP A 285 -0.92 0.91 25.09
N ALA A 286 0.13 0.70 24.28
CA ALA A 286 1.07 1.74 23.85
C ALA A 286 0.46 2.76 22.87
N GLY A 287 -0.71 2.48 22.29
CA GLY A 287 -1.45 3.41 21.42
C GLY A 287 -1.42 3.09 19.93
N ALA A 288 -1.06 1.87 19.53
CA ALA A 288 -1.15 1.45 18.13
C ALA A 288 -2.61 1.49 17.61
N ASP A 289 -2.80 2.03 16.41
CA ASP A 289 -4.11 2.13 15.74
C ASP A 289 -4.46 0.84 14.97
N ALA A 290 -3.46 -0.01 14.70
CA ALA A 290 -3.61 -1.41 14.26
C ALA A 290 -2.38 -2.23 14.65
N VAL A 291 -2.53 -3.56 14.74
CA VAL A 291 -1.46 -4.49 15.10
C VAL A 291 -1.11 -5.39 13.92
N LYS A 292 0.18 -5.45 13.56
CA LYS A 292 0.70 -6.34 12.51
C LYS A 292 1.20 -7.65 13.12
N VAL A 293 0.69 -8.78 12.60
CA VAL A 293 0.82 -10.11 13.21
C VAL A 293 1.51 -11.09 12.28
N GLY A 294 2.57 -11.72 12.79
CA GLY A 294 3.25 -12.82 12.13
C GLY A 294 4.76 -12.83 12.40
N ILE A 295 5.25 -13.89 13.04
CA ILE A 295 6.70 -14.10 13.26
C ILE A 295 7.13 -15.40 12.58
N GLY A 296 7.97 -15.24 11.55
CA GLY A 296 8.47 -16.31 10.70
C GLY A 296 7.54 -16.97 9.66
N PRO A 297 6.30 -16.53 9.36
CA PRO A 297 5.46 -17.20 8.36
C PRO A 297 5.83 -16.86 6.91
N GLY A 298 6.65 -15.82 6.69
CA GLY A 298 6.99 -15.34 5.35
C GLY A 298 7.78 -16.38 4.55
N SER A 299 7.52 -16.48 3.24
CA SER A 299 8.11 -17.50 2.35
C SER A 299 9.64 -17.45 2.21
N ILE A 300 10.27 -16.40 2.72
CA ILE A 300 11.72 -16.11 2.65
C ILE A 300 12.31 -15.83 4.03
N CYS A 301 11.52 -16.01 5.09
CA CYS A 301 11.95 -15.75 6.46
C CYS A 301 12.42 -17.06 7.09
N THR A 302 13.60 -17.02 7.71
CA THR A 302 14.21 -18.17 8.37
C THR A 302 14.25 -18.03 9.89
N THR A 303 13.63 -16.99 10.47
CA THR A 303 13.55 -16.76 11.93
C THR A 303 13.18 -18.02 12.72
N ARG A 304 12.18 -18.78 12.27
CA ARG A 304 11.77 -20.02 12.95
C ARG A 304 12.84 -21.11 12.96
N ILE A 305 13.69 -21.14 11.93
CA ILE A 305 14.75 -22.13 11.78
C ILE A 305 16.02 -21.68 12.50
N VAL A 306 16.40 -20.41 12.32
CA VAL A 306 17.67 -19.86 12.83
C VAL A 306 17.56 -19.51 14.32
N ALA A 307 16.47 -18.85 14.73
CA ALA A 307 16.27 -18.45 16.13
C ALA A 307 15.38 -19.41 16.92
N GLY A 308 14.66 -20.32 16.26
CA GLY A 308 13.73 -21.24 16.92
C GLY A 308 12.43 -20.57 17.41
N VAL A 309 12.14 -19.34 16.96
CA VAL A 309 11.01 -18.53 17.48
C VAL A 309 9.94 -18.32 16.42
N GLY A 310 8.68 -18.53 16.80
CA GLY A 310 7.51 -18.20 15.97
C GLY A 310 6.24 -18.91 16.44
N VAL A 311 5.11 -18.57 15.82
CA VAL A 311 3.81 -19.22 16.04
C VAL A 311 3.15 -19.47 14.68
N PRO A 312 2.58 -20.66 14.41
CA PRO A 312 1.77 -20.92 13.23
C PRO A 312 0.74 -19.80 12.95
N GLN A 313 0.67 -19.35 11.70
CA GLN A 313 0.17 -18.01 11.39
C GLN A 313 -1.31 -17.84 11.69
N LEU A 314 -2.13 -18.87 11.45
CA LEU A 314 -3.56 -18.80 11.72
C LEU A 314 -3.82 -18.66 13.23
N THR A 315 -3.17 -19.48 14.07
CA THR A 315 -3.24 -19.34 15.53
C THR A 315 -2.75 -17.97 16.00
N ALA A 316 -1.64 -17.46 15.45
CA ALA A 316 -1.12 -16.14 15.81
C ALA A 316 -2.14 -15.02 15.52
N VAL A 317 -2.79 -15.07 14.35
CA VAL A 317 -3.85 -14.13 13.96
C VAL A 317 -5.05 -14.25 14.89
N MET A 318 -5.53 -15.46 15.16
CA MET A 318 -6.68 -15.68 16.04
C MET A 318 -6.41 -15.20 17.47
N ASP A 319 -5.25 -15.52 18.03
CA ASP A 319 -4.84 -15.07 19.37
C ASP A 319 -4.82 -13.53 19.47
N ALA A 320 -4.18 -12.87 18.49
CA ALA A 320 -4.08 -11.42 18.45
C ALA A 320 -5.44 -10.75 18.22
N ALA A 321 -6.26 -11.27 17.28
CA ALA A 321 -7.59 -10.73 16.98
C ALA A 321 -8.53 -10.84 18.19
N ASN A 322 -8.48 -11.96 18.93
CA ASN A 322 -9.26 -12.13 20.16
C ASN A 322 -8.86 -11.11 21.24
N ALA A 323 -7.56 -10.82 21.39
CA ALA A 323 -7.08 -9.80 22.31
C ALA A 323 -7.50 -8.38 21.86
N ALA A 324 -7.40 -8.10 20.56
CA ALA A 324 -7.65 -6.78 19.99
C ALA A 324 -9.14 -6.41 19.90
N ARG A 325 -10.04 -7.41 19.84
CA ARG A 325 -11.49 -7.22 19.73
C ARG A 325 -12.06 -6.33 20.84
N LYS A 326 -11.62 -6.52 22.09
CA LYS A 326 -12.09 -5.72 23.24
C LYS A 326 -11.73 -4.23 23.12
N ALA A 327 -10.61 -3.93 22.48
CA ALA A 327 -10.13 -2.56 22.28
C ALA A 327 -10.58 -1.94 20.95
N ASN A 328 -11.31 -2.71 20.12
CA ASN A 328 -11.74 -2.33 18.77
C ASN A 328 -10.56 -1.91 17.85
N VAL A 329 -9.43 -2.60 17.97
CA VAL A 329 -8.22 -2.38 17.17
C VAL A 329 -8.10 -3.44 16.08
N PRO A 330 -7.95 -3.07 14.80
CA PRO A 330 -7.75 -4.03 13.73
C PRO A 330 -6.42 -4.78 13.82
N VAL A 331 -6.43 -6.03 13.36
CA VAL A 331 -5.28 -6.91 13.22
C VAL A 331 -4.99 -7.16 11.74
N ILE A 332 -3.70 -7.14 11.40
CA ILE A 332 -3.21 -7.35 10.04
C ILE A 332 -2.39 -8.63 10.01
N ALA A 333 -2.80 -9.60 9.18
CA ALA A 333 -2.05 -10.83 8.97
C ALA A 333 -0.88 -10.57 8.00
N ASP A 334 0.36 -10.75 8.45
CA ASP A 334 1.58 -10.50 7.67
C ASP A 334 2.38 -11.80 7.42
N GLY A 335 2.40 -12.23 6.15
CA GLY A 335 3.14 -13.41 5.68
C GLY A 335 2.36 -14.74 5.73
N GLY A 336 2.89 -15.75 5.05
CA GLY A 336 2.34 -17.10 4.99
C GLY A 336 1.21 -17.34 3.98
N ILE A 337 0.69 -16.28 3.34
CA ILE A 337 -0.39 -16.37 2.34
C ILE A 337 0.20 -16.77 0.99
N LYS A 338 -0.15 -17.96 0.50
CA LYS A 338 0.28 -18.51 -0.80
C LYS A 338 -0.84 -18.44 -1.83
N PHE A 339 -2.08 -18.62 -1.40
CA PHE A 339 -3.27 -18.64 -2.25
C PHE A 339 -4.35 -17.68 -1.74
N SER A 340 -5.33 -17.36 -2.59
CA SER A 340 -6.50 -16.56 -2.18
C SER A 340 -7.33 -17.24 -1.09
N GLY A 341 -7.30 -18.57 -1.00
CA GLY A 341 -7.88 -19.32 0.12
C GLY A 341 -7.20 -19.02 1.46
N ASP A 342 -5.88 -18.82 1.49
CA ASP A 342 -5.17 -18.47 2.72
C ASP A 342 -5.53 -17.05 3.18
N LEU A 343 -5.71 -16.12 2.22
CA LEU A 343 -6.25 -14.79 2.49
C LEU A 343 -7.64 -14.90 3.15
N ALA A 344 -8.55 -15.70 2.58
CA ALA A 344 -9.88 -15.91 3.14
C ALA A 344 -9.81 -16.49 4.56
N LYS A 345 -8.96 -17.49 4.80
CA LYS A 345 -8.74 -18.09 6.13
C LYS A 345 -8.18 -17.08 7.13
N ALA A 346 -7.21 -16.25 6.73
CA ALA A 346 -6.64 -15.22 7.61
C ALA A 346 -7.70 -14.20 8.05
N LEU A 347 -8.53 -13.73 7.12
CA LEU A 347 -9.58 -12.75 7.39
C LEU A 347 -10.73 -13.35 8.21
N ALA A 348 -11.14 -14.59 7.89
CA ALA A 348 -12.10 -15.35 8.69
C ALA A 348 -11.57 -15.64 10.11
N GLY A 349 -10.26 -15.83 10.26
CA GLY A 349 -9.56 -16.00 11.54
C GLY A 349 -9.51 -14.74 12.41
N GLY A 350 -10.03 -13.61 11.92
CA GLY A 350 -10.19 -12.39 12.70
C GLY A 350 -9.30 -11.23 12.27
N ALA A 351 -8.43 -11.39 11.27
CA ALA A 351 -7.73 -10.25 10.69
C ALA A 351 -8.70 -9.37 9.87
N GLU A 352 -8.46 -8.07 9.89
CA GLU A 352 -9.20 -7.11 9.07
C GLU A 352 -8.54 -6.90 7.71
N ALA A 353 -7.21 -7.01 7.63
CA ALA A 353 -6.47 -6.93 6.39
C ALA A 353 -5.29 -7.93 6.36
N ALA A 354 -4.75 -8.16 5.16
CA ALA A 354 -3.55 -8.97 4.98
C ALA A 354 -2.45 -8.19 4.27
N MET A 355 -1.23 -8.32 4.78
CA MET A 355 -0.01 -7.82 4.15
C MET A 355 0.60 -8.89 3.25
N ILE A 356 0.75 -8.56 1.96
CA ILE A 356 1.21 -9.50 0.93
C ILE A 356 2.59 -9.08 0.42
N GLY A 357 3.52 -10.05 0.41
CA GLY A 357 4.88 -9.90 -0.12
C GLY A 357 5.06 -10.65 -1.44
N SER A 358 5.36 -11.95 -1.35
CA SER A 358 5.81 -12.80 -2.48
C SER A 358 4.84 -12.83 -3.66
N LEU A 359 3.54 -12.76 -3.42
CA LEU A 359 2.56 -12.75 -4.50
C LEU A 359 2.63 -11.48 -5.35
N LEU A 360 3.00 -10.34 -4.75
CA LEU A 360 3.11 -9.04 -5.42
C LEU A 360 4.52 -8.76 -5.95
N ALA A 361 5.56 -9.38 -5.41
CA ALA A 361 6.96 -9.15 -5.79
C ALA A 361 7.24 -9.44 -7.29
N GLY A 362 6.47 -10.35 -7.90
CA GLY A 362 6.59 -10.68 -9.33
C GLY A 362 5.84 -9.72 -10.27
N SER A 363 5.14 -8.71 -9.73
CA SER A 363 4.38 -7.76 -10.54
C SER A 363 5.26 -6.77 -11.30
N GLU A 364 4.71 -6.16 -12.34
CA GLU A 364 5.37 -5.12 -13.14
C GLU A 364 5.68 -3.85 -12.33
N GLU A 365 4.80 -3.50 -11.39
CA GLU A 365 4.89 -2.30 -10.58
C GLU A 365 5.81 -2.46 -9.36
N ALA A 366 6.07 -3.69 -8.92
CA ALA A 366 7.08 -3.94 -7.89
C ALA A 366 8.47 -3.44 -8.33
N PRO A 367 9.35 -3.00 -7.42
CA PRO A 367 10.71 -2.63 -7.73
C PRO A 367 11.56 -3.85 -8.13
N GLY A 368 12.69 -3.59 -8.79
CA GLY A 368 13.61 -4.61 -9.26
C GLY A 368 13.45 -4.96 -10.74
N GLU A 369 14.55 -5.46 -11.32
CA GLU A 369 14.64 -5.79 -12.74
C GLU A 369 14.03 -7.15 -13.06
N ILE A 370 13.55 -7.29 -14.29
CA ILE A 370 13.12 -8.56 -14.85
C ILE A 370 14.35 -9.29 -15.39
N VAL A 371 14.61 -10.48 -14.88
CA VAL A 371 15.73 -11.33 -15.29
C VAL A 371 15.21 -12.55 -16.04
N LEU A 372 15.82 -12.86 -17.18
CA LEU A 372 15.53 -14.08 -17.94
C LEU A 372 16.33 -15.26 -17.35
N TYR A 373 15.64 -16.34 -16.99
CA TYR A 373 16.27 -17.57 -16.54
C TYR A 373 15.55 -18.79 -17.12
N GLN A 374 16.31 -19.66 -17.78
CA GLN A 374 15.78 -20.86 -18.45
C GLN A 374 14.57 -20.55 -19.37
N GLY A 375 14.64 -19.43 -20.10
CA GLY A 375 13.58 -19.01 -21.03
C GLY A 375 12.32 -18.44 -20.39
N ARG A 376 12.28 -18.25 -19.06
CA ARG A 376 11.17 -17.61 -18.33
C ARG A 376 11.63 -16.33 -17.64
N SER A 377 10.73 -15.35 -17.53
CA SER A 377 10.98 -14.08 -16.86
C SER A 377 10.74 -14.20 -15.36
N TYR A 378 11.67 -13.69 -14.56
CA TYR A 378 11.63 -13.66 -13.10
C TYR A 378 11.94 -12.26 -12.58
N LYS A 379 11.62 -12.01 -11.30
CA LYS A 379 12.08 -10.84 -10.55
C LYS A 379 12.83 -11.28 -9.29
N ALA A 380 13.84 -10.50 -8.91
CA ALA A 380 14.55 -10.70 -7.65
C ALA A 380 13.60 -10.47 -6.46
N TYR A 381 13.67 -11.33 -5.45
CA TYR A 381 12.85 -11.24 -4.25
C TYR A 381 13.67 -11.63 -3.03
N ARG A 382 13.75 -10.77 -2.01
CA ARG A 382 14.58 -11.03 -0.83
C ARG A 382 13.92 -10.63 0.46
N GLY A 383 14.27 -11.34 1.53
CA GLY A 383 13.78 -11.08 2.87
C GLY A 383 14.49 -9.91 3.49
N MET A 384 13.79 -9.13 4.32
CA MET A 384 14.45 -8.05 5.08
C MET A 384 15.55 -8.59 6.01
N GLY A 385 15.49 -9.88 6.38
CA GLY A 385 16.54 -10.57 7.15
C GLY A 385 17.63 -11.21 6.29
N SER A 386 17.63 -11.02 4.96
CA SER A 386 18.73 -11.49 4.11
C SER A 386 19.96 -10.61 4.30
N LEU A 387 21.15 -11.18 4.06
CA LEU A 387 22.41 -10.41 4.12
C LEU A 387 22.36 -9.16 3.24
N GLY A 388 21.86 -9.28 2.00
CA GLY A 388 21.81 -8.16 1.07
C GLY A 388 20.80 -7.07 1.45
N ALA A 389 19.72 -7.41 2.15
CA ALA A 389 18.78 -6.42 2.67
C ALA A 389 19.31 -5.78 3.97
N MET A 390 19.89 -6.56 4.87
CA MET A 390 20.44 -6.09 6.14
C MET A 390 21.60 -5.10 5.91
N ALA A 391 22.49 -5.42 4.96
CA ALA A 391 23.58 -4.55 4.53
C ALA A 391 23.11 -3.19 3.95
N ARG A 392 21.84 -3.09 3.52
CA ARG A 392 21.22 -1.85 3.00
C ARG A 392 20.31 -1.13 4.00
N GLY A 393 20.36 -1.49 5.29
CA GLY A 393 19.71 -0.71 6.35
C GLY A 393 18.51 -1.37 7.01
N SER A 394 18.37 -2.70 6.92
CA SER A 394 17.36 -3.46 7.68
C SER A 394 17.93 -4.29 8.84
N ALA A 395 19.23 -4.23 9.10
CA ALA A 395 19.88 -4.94 10.21
C ALA A 395 19.29 -4.58 11.59
N ASP A 396 18.85 -3.33 11.78
CA ASP A 396 18.22 -2.87 13.02
C ASP A 396 16.86 -3.55 13.29
N ARG A 397 16.15 -3.99 12.23
CA ARG A 397 14.90 -4.78 12.36
C ARG A 397 15.13 -6.07 13.14
N TYR A 398 16.35 -6.61 13.05
CA TYR A 398 16.80 -7.88 13.65
C TYR A 398 17.81 -7.65 14.79
N PHE A 399 17.83 -6.45 15.38
CA PHE A 399 18.68 -6.10 16.52
C PHE A 399 20.19 -6.24 16.26
N GLN A 400 20.62 -6.13 15.00
CA GLN A 400 22.01 -6.29 14.57
C GLN A 400 22.63 -4.98 14.04
N LYS A 401 22.10 -3.82 14.44
CA LYS A 401 22.58 -2.50 13.98
C LYS A 401 24.06 -2.24 14.32
N GLU A 402 24.54 -2.78 15.44
CA GLU A 402 25.92 -2.57 15.92
C GLU A 402 26.95 -3.51 15.26
N VAL A 403 26.50 -4.47 14.44
CA VAL A 403 27.39 -5.39 13.74
C VAL A 403 27.92 -4.74 12.47
N SER A 404 29.17 -4.25 12.53
CA SER A 404 29.83 -3.55 11.42
C SER A 404 30.40 -4.48 10.34
N ASP A 405 30.74 -5.72 10.71
CA ASP A 405 31.25 -6.73 9.80
C ASP A 405 30.09 -7.53 9.19
N GLN A 406 29.87 -7.36 7.88
CA GLN A 406 28.80 -8.05 7.15
C GLN A 406 28.93 -9.59 7.23
N MET A 407 30.15 -10.13 7.39
CA MET A 407 30.36 -11.58 7.53
C MET A 407 29.91 -12.11 8.89
N LYS A 408 29.70 -11.23 9.89
CA LYS A 408 29.24 -11.60 11.23
C LYS A 408 27.73 -11.43 11.43
N LEU A 409 27.02 -10.94 10.40
CA LEU A 409 25.56 -10.88 10.45
C LEU A 409 24.98 -12.31 10.48
N VAL A 410 23.97 -12.50 11.32
CA VAL A 410 23.20 -13.74 11.42
C VAL A 410 21.87 -13.51 10.70
N PRO A 411 21.75 -13.92 9.41
CA PRO A 411 20.56 -13.61 8.62
C PRO A 411 19.35 -14.45 9.04
N GLU A 412 18.21 -13.79 9.15
CA GLU A 412 16.90 -14.39 9.41
C GLU A 412 16.00 -14.38 8.15
N GLY A 413 16.63 -14.30 6.97
CA GLY A 413 15.97 -14.44 5.69
C GLY A 413 16.92 -14.82 4.56
N ILE A 414 16.34 -15.14 3.41
CA ILE A 414 17.04 -15.56 2.20
C ILE A 414 16.75 -14.64 1.02
N GLU A 415 17.52 -14.79 -0.05
CA GLU A 415 17.27 -14.16 -1.35
C GLU A 415 16.89 -15.24 -2.36
N GLY A 416 15.98 -14.89 -3.26
CA GLY A 416 15.50 -15.79 -4.30
C GLY A 416 14.91 -15.02 -5.47
N ARG A 417 14.11 -15.72 -6.26
CA ARG A 417 13.43 -15.17 -7.43
C ARG A 417 11.99 -15.65 -7.46
N VAL A 418 11.10 -14.80 -7.96
CA VAL A 418 9.70 -15.13 -8.19
C VAL A 418 9.38 -14.98 -9.68
N PRO A 419 8.50 -15.82 -10.26
CA PRO A 419 8.08 -15.64 -11.64
C PRO A 419 7.49 -14.25 -11.88
N PHE A 420 7.76 -13.68 -13.05
CA PHE A 420 7.11 -12.44 -13.48
C PHE A 420 5.62 -12.71 -13.77
N LYS A 421 4.73 -11.88 -13.21
CA LYS A 421 3.28 -12.09 -13.21
C LYS A 421 2.49 -11.03 -13.99
N GLY A 422 3.17 -10.06 -14.61
CA GLY A 422 2.52 -8.94 -15.28
C GLY A 422 1.94 -7.91 -14.30
N PRO A 423 0.90 -7.16 -14.70
CA PRO A 423 0.32 -6.10 -13.88
C PRO A 423 -0.27 -6.60 -12.56
N VAL A 424 -0.03 -5.85 -11.47
CA VAL A 424 -0.52 -6.21 -10.13
C VAL A 424 -2.05 -6.31 -10.07
N ALA A 425 -2.77 -5.52 -10.89
CA ALA A 425 -4.23 -5.52 -10.93
C ALA A 425 -4.82 -6.92 -11.16
N ASN A 426 -4.18 -7.75 -11.99
CA ASN A 426 -4.62 -9.11 -12.25
C ASN A 426 -4.47 -10.00 -11.01
N ILE A 427 -3.38 -9.83 -10.26
CA ILE A 427 -3.10 -10.58 -9.03
C ILE A 427 -4.13 -10.20 -7.96
N LEU A 428 -4.40 -8.91 -7.79
CA LEU A 428 -5.39 -8.39 -6.84
C LEU A 428 -6.80 -8.85 -7.20
N HIS A 429 -7.16 -8.84 -8.48
CA HIS A 429 -8.44 -9.34 -8.97
C HIS A 429 -8.64 -10.82 -8.58
N GLN A 430 -7.64 -11.67 -8.76
CA GLN A 430 -7.72 -13.09 -8.37
C GLN A 430 -7.78 -13.30 -6.85
N LEU A 431 -7.03 -12.51 -6.07
CA LEU A 431 -7.06 -12.56 -4.61
C LEU A 431 -8.44 -12.18 -4.06
N VAL A 432 -8.99 -11.06 -4.51
CA VAL A 432 -10.30 -10.54 -4.09
C VAL A 432 -11.42 -11.42 -4.64
N GLY A 433 -11.30 -11.93 -5.87
CA GLY A 433 -12.25 -12.89 -6.44
C GLY A 433 -12.33 -14.19 -5.63
N GLY A 434 -11.18 -14.74 -5.23
CA GLY A 434 -11.14 -15.91 -4.35
C GLY A 434 -11.72 -15.65 -2.97
N LEU A 435 -11.49 -14.46 -2.39
CA LEU A 435 -12.12 -14.04 -1.14
C LEU A 435 -13.65 -13.97 -1.27
N ARG A 436 -14.16 -13.32 -2.33
CA ARG A 436 -15.60 -13.24 -2.61
C ARG A 436 -16.24 -14.62 -2.80
N ALA A 437 -15.54 -15.54 -3.47
CA ALA A 437 -16.00 -16.92 -3.60
C ALA A 437 -16.11 -17.59 -2.21
N ALA A 438 -15.09 -17.46 -1.37
CA ALA A 438 -15.12 -17.99 0.00
C ALA A 438 -16.25 -17.37 0.84
N MET A 439 -16.48 -16.06 0.72
CA MET A 439 -17.61 -15.37 1.35
C MET A 439 -18.96 -15.92 0.88
N GLY A 440 -19.11 -16.22 -0.40
CA GLY A 440 -20.29 -16.88 -0.95
C GLY A 440 -20.51 -18.28 -0.36
N TYR A 441 -19.46 -19.09 -0.22
CA TYR A 441 -19.54 -20.42 0.41
C TYR A 441 -19.86 -20.37 1.90
N VAL A 442 -19.32 -19.40 2.63
CA VAL A 442 -19.59 -19.20 4.07
C VAL A 442 -20.96 -18.54 4.31
N GLY A 443 -21.52 -17.88 3.29
CA GLY A 443 -22.78 -17.14 3.40
C GLY A 443 -22.63 -15.78 4.07
N ALA A 444 -21.52 -15.08 3.83
CA ALA A 444 -21.20 -13.78 4.40
C ALA A 444 -21.27 -12.66 3.35
N LYS A 445 -22.13 -11.66 3.56
CA LYS A 445 -22.25 -10.53 2.63
C LYS A 445 -21.19 -9.44 2.80
N ASN A 446 -20.52 -9.41 3.95
CA ASN A 446 -19.46 -8.45 4.26
C ASN A 446 -18.41 -9.06 5.19
N MET A 447 -17.32 -8.32 5.40
CA MET A 447 -16.19 -8.78 6.22
C MET A 447 -16.54 -9.06 7.68
N THR A 448 -17.53 -8.37 8.25
CA THR A 448 -18.00 -8.64 9.63
C THR A 448 -18.71 -9.98 9.70
N GLU A 449 -19.65 -10.23 8.79
CA GLU A 449 -20.35 -11.52 8.73
C GLU A 449 -19.38 -12.68 8.46
N LEU A 450 -18.32 -12.47 7.66
CA LEU A 450 -17.31 -13.50 7.40
C LEU A 450 -16.67 -13.97 8.71
N ARG A 451 -16.25 -13.04 9.58
CA ARG A 451 -15.64 -13.36 10.89
C ARG A 451 -16.62 -13.99 11.88
N GLU A 452 -17.90 -13.64 11.82
CA GLU A 452 -18.93 -14.17 12.73
C GLU A 452 -19.42 -15.57 12.31
N LYS A 453 -19.60 -15.78 11.01
CA LYS A 453 -20.17 -17.01 10.44
C LYS A 453 -19.12 -18.09 10.17
N ALA A 454 -17.88 -17.72 9.88
CA ALA A 454 -16.84 -18.69 9.55
C ALA A 454 -16.69 -19.76 10.64
N ARG A 455 -16.60 -21.01 10.19
CA ARG A 455 -16.22 -22.17 11.00
C ARG A 455 -15.05 -22.84 10.31
N PHE A 456 -14.09 -23.29 11.11
CA PHE A 456 -12.91 -24.00 10.61
C PHE A 456 -13.02 -25.47 10.93
N VAL A 457 -12.63 -26.31 9.98
CA VAL A 457 -12.43 -27.75 10.19
C VAL A 457 -10.94 -28.06 10.07
N LYS A 458 -10.39 -28.77 11.05
CA LYS A 458 -9.01 -29.24 11.02
C LYS A 458 -8.90 -30.43 10.08
N ILE A 459 -7.86 -30.43 9.25
CA ILE A 459 -7.58 -31.51 8.30
C ILE A 459 -6.24 -32.17 8.61
N SER A 460 -6.06 -33.39 8.12
CA SER A 460 -4.75 -34.06 8.13
C SER A 460 -3.95 -33.71 6.88
N SER A 461 -2.68 -34.14 6.82
CA SER A 461 -1.88 -34.01 5.60
C SER A 461 -2.47 -34.75 4.39
N ALA A 462 -3.28 -35.80 4.63
CA ALA A 462 -4.02 -36.46 3.55
C ALA A 462 -5.15 -35.56 3.03
N GLY A 463 -5.88 -34.87 3.93
CA GLY A 463 -6.88 -33.88 3.54
C GLY A 463 -6.28 -32.69 2.79
N LEU A 464 -5.06 -32.26 3.13
CA LEU A 464 -4.36 -31.22 2.36
C LEU A 464 -4.02 -31.70 0.94
N ARG A 465 -3.55 -32.94 0.81
CA ARG A 465 -3.24 -33.54 -0.49
C ARG A 465 -4.49 -33.68 -1.37
N GLU A 466 -5.62 -34.08 -0.76
CA GLU A 466 -6.94 -34.11 -1.40
C GLU A 466 -7.41 -32.71 -1.82
N SER A 467 -7.14 -31.68 -1.00
CA SER A 467 -7.55 -30.30 -1.30
C SER A 467 -6.85 -29.72 -2.53
N HIS A 468 -5.64 -30.18 -2.84
CA HIS A 468 -4.90 -29.81 -4.04
C HIS A 468 -5.31 -30.68 -5.24
N VAL A 469 -5.08 -30.19 -6.46
CA VAL A 469 -5.22 -31.01 -7.67
C VAL A 469 -4.38 -32.28 -7.55
N HIS A 470 -5.00 -33.45 -7.66
CA HIS A 470 -4.37 -34.76 -7.55
C HIS A 470 -4.85 -35.69 -8.69
N ASP A 471 -4.05 -36.74 -8.96
CA ASP A 471 -4.34 -37.79 -9.95
C ASP A 471 -4.53 -37.33 -11.42
N VAL A 472 -4.00 -36.14 -11.78
CA VAL A 472 -3.99 -35.61 -13.15
C VAL A 472 -2.68 -34.85 -13.46
N SER A 473 -2.34 -34.75 -14.74
CA SER A 473 -1.28 -33.85 -15.21
C SER A 473 -1.84 -32.49 -15.60
N ILE A 474 -1.32 -31.40 -15.02
CA ILE A 474 -1.74 -30.04 -15.34
C ILE A 474 -1.19 -29.66 -16.72
N THR A 475 -2.08 -29.42 -17.68
CA THR A 475 -1.73 -28.98 -19.04
C THR A 475 -1.65 -27.45 -19.15
N ARG A 476 -2.40 -26.73 -18.31
CA ARG A 476 -2.43 -25.27 -18.25
C ARG A 476 -2.71 -24.82 -16.83
N GLU A 477 -1.80 -24.03 -16.27
CA GLU A 477 -1.98 -23.45 -14.94
C GLU A 477 -2.98 -22.28 -14.96
N ALA A 478 -3.74 -22.17 -13.87
CA ALA A 478 -4.64 -21.04 -13.65
C ALA A 478 -3.91 -19.92 -12.88
N PRO A 479 -4.19 -18.62 -13.16
CA PRO A 479 -3.50 -17.51 -12.50
C PRO A 479 -3.58 -17.48 -10.97
N ASN A 480 -4.63 -18.07 -10.40
CA ASN A 480 -4.91 -18.14 -8.96
C ASN A 480 -4.35 -19.40 -8.27
N TYR A 481 -3.76 -20.33 -9.03
CA TYR A 481 -3.23 -21.59 -8.51
C TYR A 481 -1.86 -21.92 -9.15
N PRO A 482 -0.81 -21.15 -8.85
CA PRO A 482 0.53 -21.49 -9.26
C PRO A 482 1.08 -22.58 -8.33
N LEU A 483 1.25 -23.79 -8.84
CA LEU A 483 2.11 -24.76 -8.18
C LEU A 483 3.55 -24.43 -8.59
N GLY A 484 4.45 -24.32 -7.63
CA GLY A 484 5.87 -24.15 -7.95
C GLY A 484 6.32 -25.30 -8.82
N SER A 485 6.70 -25.02 -10.06
CA SER A 485 7.39 -25.97 -10.94
C SER A 485 8.80 -26.24 -10.43
#